data_AF-V4K5V3-F1
#
_entry.id   AF-V4K5V3-F1
#
_cell.length_a   1.000
_cell.length_b   1.000
_cell.length_c   1.000
_cell.angle_alpha   90.00
_cell.angle_beta   90.00
_cell.angle_gamma   90.00
#
_symmetry.space_group_name_H-M   'P 1'
#
loop_
_entity.id
_entity.type
_entity.pdbx_description
1 polymer ?
#
loop_
_entity_poly.entity_id
_entity_poly.type
_entity_poly.pdbx_seq_one_letter_code
_entity_poly.pdbx_strand_id
1 'polypeptide(L)'
;MTSEEASLEDIDVSGLGVEQRQYALIYPASIMPRETVYSVYLEARKRAIQAGVAFLRHVMPRSLVVRQLRPEDLGLPGPDWRFSVRKGVNELLRTVIPADRAIVVFGFYNQSPQPRVQQLELWRGSSRRLVLVLQEVYTRGYDPIGILVEFEVLRPGDELRLIGYSTSEGEELLGMLGYVAEPQGFLSREPP
;
A
#
# COMPACT_ATOMS: atom_id res chain seq x y z
N MET A 1 46.05 1.09 15.83
CA MET A 1 44.99 2.05 15.47
C MET A 1 43.93 1.26 14.72
N THR A 2 42.97 0.73 15.45
CA THR A 2 41.87 -0.09 14.92
C THR A 2 40.61 0.76 15.01
N SER A 3 40.04 1.09 13.86
CA SER A 3 38.72 1.70 13.74
C SER A 3 37.69 0.68 14.23
N GLU A 4 37.06 0.96 15.36
CA GLU A 4 35.87 0.24 15.80
C GLU A 4 34.73 0.56 14.81
N GLU A 5 34.35 -0.43 14.00
CA GLU A 5 33.10 -0.41 13.27
C GLU A 5 31.97 -0.49 14.29
N ALA A 6 31.30 0.63 14.54
CA ALA A 6 30.09 0.63 15.34
C ALA A 6 29.05 -0.27 14.65
N SER A 7 28.69 -1.37 15.31
CA SER A 7 27.57 -2.21 14.90
C SER A 7 26.31 -1.36 14.88
N LEU A 8 25.43 -1.56 13.90
CA LEU A 8 24.11 -0.93 13.85
C LEU A 8 23.26 -1.24 15.10
N GLU A 9 23.65 -2.25 15.87
CA GLU A 9 23.02 -2.66 17.13
C GLU A 9 23.43 -1.78 18.35
N ASP A 10 24.48 -0.96 18.23
CA ASP A 10 25.03 -0.16 19.34
C ASP A 10 24.59 1.33 19.33
N ILE A 11 23.69 1.72 18.42
CA ILE A 11 23.18 3.09 18.37
C ILE A 11 22.09 3.27 19.42
N ASP A 12 22.44 3.87 20.55
CA ASP A 12 21.46 4.28 21.58
C ASP A 12 20.61 5.46 21.08
N VAL A 13 19.42 5.13 20.59
CA VAL A 13 18.41 6.08 20.07
C VAL A 13 17.41 6.54 21.14
N SER A 14 17.59 6.15 22.41
CA SER A 14 16.64 6.45 23.49
C SER A 14 16.47 7.94 23.77
N GLY A 15 17.45 8.78 23.41
CA GLY A 15 17.42 10.23 23.53
C GLY A 15 16.79 10.99 22.36
N LEU A 16 16.42 10.32 21.26
CA LEU A 16 15.98 10.97 20.01
C LEU A 16 14.46 11.17 19.90
N GLY A 17 13.68 10.82 20.93
CA GLY A 17 12.21 10.96 20.88
C GLY A 17 11.57 10.16 19.75
N VAL A 18 12.24 9.08 19.29
CA VAL A 18 11.70 8.14 18.32
C VAL A 18 10.66 7.29 19.06
N GLU A 19 9.42 7.77 19.11
CA GLU A 19 8.31 6.88 19.38
C GLU A 19 8.39 5.74 18.33
N GLN A 20 8.64 4.50 18.78
CA GLN A 20 8.50 3.26 18.00
C GLN A 20 7.03 3.03 17.55
N ARG A 21 6.35 4.07 17.07
CA ARG A 21 4.98 4.00 16.56
C ARG A 21 5.02 3.67 15.07
N GLN A 22 5.01 2.36 14.84
CA GLN A 22 4.39 1.67 13.70
C GLN A 22 5.09 1.84 12.34
N TYR A 23 6.35 1.42 12.25
CA TYR A 23 6.81 0.88 10.97
C TYR A 23 6.00 -0.36 10.65
N ALA A 24 5.40 -0.40 9.46
CA ALA A 24 4.74 -1.61 9.00
C ALA A 24 5.83 -2.62 8.66
N LEU A 25 5.76 -3.81 9.27
CA LEU A 25 6.64 -4.90 8.88
C LEU A 25 6.29 -5.30 7.45
N ILE A 26 7.30 -5.35 6.60
CA ILE A 26 7.20 -5.81 5.22
C ILE A 26 8.15 -6.96 4.96
N TYR A 27 7.69 -7.92 4.16
CA TYR A 27 8.54 -8.95 3.60
C TYR A 27 8.71 -8.71 2.10
N PRO A 28 9.95 -8.54 1.60
CA PRO A 28 10.19 -8.53 0.16
C PRO A 28 9.73 -9.84 -0.46
N ALA A 29 8.91 -9.78 -1.51
CA ALA A 29 8.37 -10.99 -2.13
C ALA A 29 9.47 -11.92 -2.67
N SER A 30 10.62 -11.37 -3.06
CA SER A 30 11.77 -12.11 -3.58
C SER A 30 12.41 -13.09 -2.58
N ILE A 31 12.23 -12.87 -1.28
CA ILE A 31 12.76 -13.74 -0.22
C ILE A 31 11.69 -14.69 0.36
N MET A 32 10.44 -14.58 -0.10
CA MET A 32 9.35 -15.45 0.32
C MET A 32 9.27 -16.66 -0.63
N PRO A 33 9.01 -17.89 -0.12
CA PRO A 33 8.67 -19.02 -0.97
C PRO A 33 7.45 -18.69 -1.85
N ARG A 34 7.42 -19.18 -3.09
CA ARG A 34 6.33 -18.89 -4.04
C ARG A 34 4.97 -19.31 -3.50
N GLU A 35 4.93 -20.44 -2.79
CA GLU A 35 3.75 -20.99 -2.12
C GLU A 35 3.24 -20.04 -1.02
N THR A 36 4.16 -19.38 -0.31
CA THR A 36 3.83 -18.37 0.71
C THR A 36 3.26 -17.12 0.08
N VAL A 37 3.85 -16.64 -1.02
CA VAL A 37 3.32 -15.49 -1.77
C VAL A 37 1.89 -15.78 -2.25
N TYR A 38 1.65 -16.95 -2.86
CA TYR A 38 0.30 -17.35 -3.29
C TYR A 38 -0.70 -17.40 -2.13
N SER A 39 -0.27 -17.90 -0.96
CA SER A 39 -1.09 -17.95 0.25
C SER A 39 -1.50 -16.56 0.74
N VAL A 40 -0.61 -15.57 0.63
CA VAL A 40 -0.92 -14.16 0.93
C VAL A 40 -2.04 -13.64 0.03
N TYR A 41 -1.97 -13.88 -1.28
CA TYR A 41 -3.03 -13.47 -2.22
C TYR A 41 -4.38 -14.10 -1.86
N LEU A 42 -4.40 -15.40 -1.51
CA LEU A 42 -5.62 -16.10 -1.10
C LEU A 42 -6.21 -15.53 0.20
N GLU A 43 -5.38 -15.31 1.21
CA GLU A 43 -5.83 -14.74 2.49
C GLU A 43 -6.30 -13.29 2.31
N ALA A 44 -5.60 -12.48 1.51
CA ALA A 44 -6.01 -11.11 1.22
C ALA A 44 -7.37 -11.07 0.49
N ARG A 45 -7.57 -11.99 -0.48
CA ARG A 45 -8.87 -12.13 -1.16
C ARG A 45 -9.98 -12.53 -0.20
N LYS A 46 -9.72 -13.49 0.68
CA LYS A 46 -10.67 -13.91 1.73
C LYS A 46 -11.04 -12.75 2.65
N ARG A 47 -10.05 -11.96 3.07
CA ARG A 47 -10.26 -10.75 3.89
C ARG A 47 -11.11 -9.70 3.15
N ALA A 48 -10.89 -9.53 1.85
CA ALA A 48 -11.72 -8.64 1.05
C ALA A 48 -13.18 -9.12 0.96
N ILE A 49 -13.42 -10.43 0.81
CA ILE A 49 -14.77 -11.00 0.89
C ILE A 49 -15.42 -10.68 2.25
N GLN A 50 -14.68 -10.92 3.35
CA GLN A 50 -15.17 -10.65 4.70
C GLN A 50 -15.48 -9.16 4.92
N ALA A 51 -14.62 -8.27 4.45
CA ALA A 51 -14.81 -6.82 4.52
C ALA A 51 -16.04 -6.39 3.70
N GLY A 52 -16.21 -6.93 2.48
CA GLY A 52 -17.40 -6.69 1.67
C GLY A 52 -18.69 -7.11 2.36
N VAL A 53 -18.74 -8.33 2.92
CA VAL A 53 -19.91 -8.81 3.68
C VAL A 53 -20.18 -7.95 4.91
N ALA A 54 -19.14 -7.53 5.64
CA ALA A 54 -19.29 -6.74 6.85
C ALA A 54 -19.76 -5.30 6.58
N PHE A 55 -19.18 -4.63 5.58
CA PHE A 55 -19.38 -3.20 5.36
C PHE A 55 -20.43 -2.88 4.30
N LEU A 56 -20.63 -3.75 3.30
CA LEU A 56 -21.50 -3.47 2.15
C LEU A 56 -22.87 -4.14 2.23
N ARG A 57 -23.18 -4.85 3.33
CA ARG A 57 -24.45 -5.59 3.49
C ARG A 57 -25.70 -4.75 3.19
N HIS A 58 -25.65 -3.45 3.47
CA HIS A 58 -26.76 -2.52 3.29
C HIS A 58 -26.97 -2.08 1.83
N VAL A 59 -25.95 -2.19 0.98
CA VAL A 59 -25.98 -1.81 -0.46
C VAL A 59 -25.83 -3.02 -1.38
N MET A 60 -25.79 -4.23 -0.82
CA MET A 60 -25.55 -5.49 -1.54
C MET A 60 -26.80 -6.37 -1.53
N PRO A 61 -27.75 -6.18 -2.46
CA PRO A 61 -29.02 -6.91 -2.45
C PRO A 61 -28.92 -8.37 -2.93
N ARG A 62 -27.84 -8.78 -3.64
CA ARG A 62 -27.76 -10.13 -4.26
C ARG A 62 -26.39 -10.79 -4.18
N SER A 63 -25.31 -10.09 -4.52
CA SER A 63 -23.96 -10.70 -4.63
C SER A 63 -22.82 -9.68 -4.59
N LEU A 64 -21.63 -10.15 -4.22
CA LEU A 64 -20.37 -9.41 -4.23
C LEU A 64 -19.47 -9.90 -5.36
N VAL A 65 -18.71 -8.97 -5.92
CA VAL A 65 -17.54 -9.26 -6.74
C VAL A 65 -16.30 -8.86 -5.94
N VAL A 66 -15.30 -9.73 -5.95
CA VAL A 66 -13.96 -9.43 -5.41
C VAL A 66 -12.94 -9.58 -6.52
N ARG A 67 -12.23 -8.49 -6.79
CA ARG A 67 -11.23 -8.36 -7.85
C ARG A 67 -10.02 -7.58 -7.37
N GLN A 68 -8.94 -7.62 -8.15
CA GLN A 68 -7.75 -6.82 -7.85
C GLN A 68 -8.07 -5.33 -7.83
N LEU A 69 -7.38 -4.62 -6.94
CA LEU A 69 -7.37 -3.17 -6.84
C LEU A 69 -6.67 -2.59 -8.06
N ARG A 70 -7.32 -1.60 -8.68
CA ARG A 70 -6.82 -0.86 -9.83
C ARG A 70 -6.70 0.63 -9.47
N PRO A 71 -5.86 1.41 -10.16
CA PRO A 71 -5.71 2.84 -9.89
C PRO A 71 -7.04 3.60 -9.93
N GLU A 72 -7.93 3.26 -10.86
CA GLU A 72 -9.22 3.93 -11.06
C GLU A 72 -10.18 3.69 -9.89
N ASP A 73 -9.96 2.62 -9.11
CA ASP A 73 -10.76 2.37 -7.90
C ASP A 73 -10.56 3.44 -6.83
N LEU A 74 -9.41 4.12 -6.89
CA LEU A 74 -9.01 5.20 -6.00
C LEU A 74 -9.10 6.59 -6.68
N GLY A 75 -9.58 6.65 -7.92
CA GLY A 75 -9.78 7.89 -8.66
C GLY A 75 -8.57 8.38 -9.47
N LEU A 76 -7.59 7.51 -9.73
CA LEU A 76 -6.49 7.86 -10.64
C LEU A 76 -6.98 7.81 -12.11
N PRO A 77 -6.46 8.71 -12.98
CA PRO A 77 -7.03 8.95 -14.31
C PRO A 77 -6.69 7.90 -15.38
N GLY A 78 -5.98 6.82 -15.03
CA GLY A 78 -5.57 5.80 -16.00
C GLY A 78 -5.17 4.48 -15.35
N PRO A 79 -4.86 3.46 -16.16
CA PRO A 79 -4.62 2.08 -15.70
C PRO A 79 -3.26 1.89 -15.01
N ASP A 80 -2.40 2.91 -15.05
CA ASP A 80 -1.05 2.85 -14.52
C ASP A 80 -0.96 3.54 -13.16
N TRP A 81 -0.25 2.91 -12.22
CA TRP A 81 0.16 3.52 -10.95
C TRP A 81 1.35 4.47 -11.18
N ARG A 82 1.10 5.60 -11.85
CA ARG A 82 2.13 6.58 -12.22
C ARG A 82 1.98 7.88 -11.44
N PHE A 83 3.07 8.37 -10.87
CA PHE A 83 3.12 9.60 -10.10
C PHE A 83 4.32 10.46 -10.51
N SER A 84 4.07 11.76 -10.73
CA SER A 84 5.14 12.74 -10.85
C SER A 84 5.56 13.19 -9.44
N VAL A 85 6.82 12.94 -9.07
CA VAL A 85 7.35 13.29 -7.75
C VAL A 85 8.39 14.39 -7.83
N ARG A 86 8.48 15.19 -6.77
CA ARG A 86 9.54 16.16 -6.51
C ARG A 86 10.41 15.70 -5.36
N LYS A 87 11.59 16.28 -5.20
CA LYS A 87 12.44 16.03 -4.03
C LYS A 87 11.70 16.45 -2.75
N GLY A 88 11.67 15.57 -1.75
CA GLY A 88 10.98 15.79 -0.48
C GLY A 88 9.63 15.06 -0.39
N VAL A 89 8.65 15.71 0.22
CA VAL A 89 7.33 15.11 0.54
C VAL A 89 6.36 15.34 -0.61
N ASN A 90 5.70 14.26 -1.05
CA ASN A 90 4.73 14.27 -2.13
C ASN A 90 3.42 13.63 -1.66
N GLU A 91 2.29 14.31 -1.84
CA GLU A 91 0.98 13.66 -1.73
C GLU A 91 0.70 12.95 -3.05
N LEU A 92 0.87 11.62 -3.06
CA LEU A 92 0.73 10.80 -4.25
C LEU A 92 -0.74 10.56 -4.57
N LEU A 93 -1.54 10.32 -3.53
CA LEU A 93 -2.96 10.04 -3.64
C LEU A 93 -3.69 10.64 -2.45
N ARG A 94 -4.84 11.25 -2.72
CA ARG A 94 -5.86 11.59 -1.72
C ARG A 94 -7.23 11.27 -2.28
N THR A 95 -7.97 10.41 -1.61
CA THR A 95 -9.28 9.97 -2.07
C THR A 95 -10.17 9.56 -0.90
N VAL A 96 -11.48 9.53 -1.13
CA VAL A 96 -12.45 8.96 -0.19
C VAL A 96 -12.96 7.67 -0.79
N ILE A 97 -12.91 6.59 -0.02
CA ILE A 97 -13.38 5.28 -0.49
C ILE A 97 -14.89 5.36 -0.79
N PRO A 98 -15.32 5.01 -2.01
CA PRO A 98 -16.74 5.04 -2.38
C PRO A 98 -17.63 4.23 -1.42
N ALA A 99 -18.87 4.68 -1.25
CA ALA A 99 -19.83 4.09 -0.31
C ALA A 99 -20.14 2.60 -0.60
N ASP A 100 -19.90 2.16 -1.82
CA ASP A 100 -20.16 0.81 -2.34
C ASP A 100 -18.90 -0.05 -2.42
N ARG A 101 -17.78 0.37 -1.80
CA ARG A 101 -16.50 -0.35 -1.88
C ARG A 101 -15.88 -0.60 -0.52
N ALA A 102 -15.30 -1.79 -0.36
CA ALA A 102 -14.36 -2.09 0.71
C ALA A 102 -13.04 -2.56 0.08
N ILE A 103 -11.91 -2.06 0.58
CA ILE A 103 -10.59 -2.33 -0.01
C ILE A 103 -9.70 -2.98 1.03
N VAL A 104 -8.96 -4.01 0.62
CA VAL A 104 -7.91 -4.63 1.43
C VAL A 104 -6.58 -4.44 0.72
N VAL A 105 -5.66 -3.74 1.35
CA VAL A 105 -4.29 -3.53 0.88
C VAL A 105 -3.39 -4.54 1.59
N PHE A 106 -2.61 -5.29 0.83
CA PHE A 106 -1.69 -6.31 1.36
C PHE A 106 -0.25 -6.11 0.91
N GLY A 107 0.03 -5.13 0.06
CA GLY A 107 1.40 -4.87 -0.37
C GLY A 107 1.52 -3.64 -1.26
N PHE A 108 2.76 -3.35 -1.63
CA PHE A 108 3.15 -2.23 -2.48
C PHE A 108 4.26 -2.69 -3.42
N TYR A 109 4.39 -2.05 -4.56
CA TYR A 109 5.48 -2.33 -5.50
C TYR A 109 5.98 -1.05 -6.15
N ASN A 110 7.25 -1.00 -6.52
CA ASN A 110 7.77 0.09 -7.35
C ASN A 110 8.55 -0.44 -8.55
N GLN A 111 7.94 -0.36 -9.72
CA GLN A 111 8.52 -0.85 -10.98
C GLN A 111 9.28 0.23 -11.75
N SER A 112 9.57 1.37 -11.12
CA SER A 112 10.41 2.39 -11.75
C SER A 112 11.80 1.85 -12.09
N PRO A 113 12.32 2.13 -13.30
CA PRO A 113 13.71 1.81 -13.63
C PRO A 113 14.73 2.48 -12.71
N GLN A 114 14.37 3.63 -12.14
CA GLN A 114 15.17 4.40 -11.18
C GLN A 114 14.24 4.84 -10.03
N PRO A 115 14.03 4.01 -9.00
CA PRO A 115 13.15 4.35 -7.88
C PRO A 115 13.61 5.61 -7.14
N ARG A 116 12.72 6.60 -6.97
CA ARG A 116 13.03 7.89 -6.33
C ARG A 116 12.39 7.99 -4.94
N VAL A 117 11.21 7.41 -4.77
CA VAL A 117 10.50 7.29 -3.49
C VAL A 117 11.16 6.20 -2.64
N GLN A 118 11.66 6.60 -1.46
CA GLN A 118 12.32 5.70 -0.51
C GLN A 118 11.39 5.27 0.63
N GLN A 119 10.38 6.08 0.95
CA GLN A 119 9.41 5.78 1.99
C GLN A 119 8.00 6.14 1.53
N LEU A 120 7.04 5.29 1.91
CA LEU A 120 5.61 5.55 1.81
C LEU A 120 4.97 5.63 3.19
N GLU A 121 4.00 6.51 3.32
CA GLU A 121 3.08 6.51 4.45
C GLU A 121 1.64 6.40 3.94
N LEU A 122 0.90 5.45 4.52
CA LEU A 122 -0.54 5.34 4.32
C LEU A 122 -1.26 5.92 5.53
N TRP A 123 -2.14 6.87 5.26
CA TRP A 123 -2.97 7.55 6.25
C TRP A 123 -4.44 7.24 5.99
N ARG A 124 -5.18 7.04 7.09
CA ARG A 124 -6.64 6.95 7.09
C ARG A 124 -7.22 8.10 7.90
N GLY A 125 -7.83 9.08 7.23
CA GLY A 125 -8.19 10.36 7.82
C GLY A 125 -6.97 11.05 8.43
N SER A 126 -7.03 11.36 9.73
CA SER A 126 -5.91 11.97 10.47
C SER A 126 -4.94 10.96 11.09
N SER A 127 -5.20 9.65 10.95
CA SER A 127 -4.38 8.61 11.57
C SER A 127 -3.38 8.04 10.58
N ARG A 128 -2.08 8.13 10.89
CA ARG A 128 -1.04 7.39 10.15
C ARG A 128 -1.18 5.91 10.47
N ARG A 129 -1.36 5.09 9.44
CA ARG A 129 -1.64 3.64 9.57
C ARG A 129 -0.41 2.80 9.30
N LEU A 130 0.33 3.14 8.25
CA LEU A 130 1.50 2.39 7.81
C LEU A 130 2.63 3.34 7.44
N VAL A 131 3.85 2.96 7.80
CA VAL A 131 5.10 3.56 7.31
C VAL A 131 5.92 2.43 6.67
N LEU A 132 6.30 2.60 5.41
CA LEU A 132 6.95 1.58 4.59
C LEU A 132 8.26 2.11 4.04
N VAL A 133 9.37 1.45 4.36
CA VAL A 133 10.69 1.79 3.83
C VAL A 133 10.93 0.94 2.58
N LEU A 134 10.76 1.54 1.40
CA LEU A 134 10.84 0.83 0.12
C LEU A 134 12.28 0.49 -0.29
N GLN A 135 13.27 1.20 0.25
CA GLN A 135 14.68 0.93 -0.01
C GLN A 135 15.07 -0.52 0.33
N GLU A 136 14.49 -1.08 1.39
CA GLU A 136 14.72 -2.47 1.82
C GLU A 136 14.21 -3.49 0.79
N VAL A 137 13.19 -3.11 0.02
CA VAL A 137 12.59 -3.95 -1.02
C VAL A 137 13.47 -3.95 -2.28
N TYR A 138 14.06 -2.79 -2.63
CA TYR A 138 14.92 -2.66 -3.83
C TYR A 138 16.24 -3.40 -3.73
N THR A 139 16.79 -3.52 -2.52
CA THR A 139 18.09 -4.17 -2.31
C THR A 139 18.04 -5.70 -2.45
N ARG A 140 16.85 -6.32 -2.51
CA ARG A 140 16.69 -7.77 -2.39
C ARG A 140 16.17 -8.50 -3.65
N GLY A 141 16.11 -7.88 -4.83
CA GLY A 141 15.91 -8.62 -6.09
C GLY A 141 15.14 -7.91 -7.21
N TYR A 142 14.74 -8.71 -8.21
CA TYR A 142 14.17 -8.29 -9.50
C TYR A 142 12.69 -7.89 -9.44
N ASP A 143 11.96 -8.24 -8.38
CA ASP A 143 10.54 -7.88 -8.18
C ASP A 143 10.41 -7.09 -6.87
N PRO A 144 10.46 -5.75 -6.93
CA PRO A 144 10.47 -4.90 -5.75
C PRO A 144 9.07 -4.73 -5.15
N ILE A 145 8.52 -5.85 -4.69
CA ILE A 145 7.21 -5.97 -4.06
C ILE A 145 7.42 -6.16 -2.55
N GLY A 146 6.88 -5.24 -1.76
CA GLY A 146 6.79 -5.37 -0.31
C GLY A 146 5.41 -5.91 0.08
N ILE A 147 5.38 -7.05 0.76
CA ILE A 147 4.15 -7.64 1.30
C ILE A 147 3.99 -7.22 2.76
N LEU A 148 2.82 -6.69 3.12
CA LEU A 148 2.49 -6.32 4.49
C LEU A 148 2.29 -7.57 5.37
N VAL A 149 2.83 -7.55 6.58
CA VAL A 149 2.53 -8.57 7.59
C VAL A 149 1.07 -8.49 8.06
N GLU A 150 0.57 -7.27 8.23
CA GLU A 150 -0.81 -7.00 8.58
C GLU A 150 -1.49 -6.24 7.43
N PHE A 151 -2.58 -6.80 6.90
CA PHE A 151 -3.31 -6.16 5.81
C PHE A 151 -4.08 -4.95 6.32
N GLU A 152 -4.05 -3.85 5.57
CA GLU A 152 -4.86 -2.69 5.90
C GLU A 152 -6.23 -2.79 5.21
N VAL A 153 -7.29 -2.60 6.00
CA VAL A 153 -8.67 -2.65 5.52
C VAL A 153 -9.25 -1.25 5.52
N LEU A 154 -9.66 -0.79 4.34
CA LEU A 154 -10.31 0.49 4.10
C LEU A 154 -11.81 0.28 3.89
N ARG A 155 -12.61 1.04 4.61
CA ARG A 155 -14.07 0.96 4.67
C ARG A 155 -14.70 2.03 3.77
N PRO A 156 -15.97 1.85 3.37
CA PRO A 156 -16.77 2.92 2.78
C PRO A 156 -16.65 4.23 3.56
N GLY A 157 -16.34 5.33 2.87
CA GLY A 157 -16.22 6.66 3.45
C GLY A 157 -14.89 6.95 4.15
N ASP A 158 -13.97 5.99 4.27
CA ASP A 158 -12.64 6.27 4.78
C ASP A 158 -11.90 7.24 3.83
N GLU A 159 -11.27 8.28 4.37
CA GLU A 159 -10.32 9.11 3.61
C GLU A 159 -8.96 8.41 3.59
N LEU A 160 -8.48 8.08 2.40
CA LEU A 160 -7.15 7.51 2.17
C LEU A 160 -6.21 8.61 1.68
N ARG A 161 -5.03 8.71 2.31
CA ARG A 161 -3.92 9.52 1.80
C ARG A 161 -2.65 8.67 1.71
N LEU A 162 -1.96 8.76 0.57
CA LEU A 162 -0.66 8.13 0.34
C LEU A 162 0.39 9.22 0.20
N ILE A 163 1.36 9.24 1.10
CA ILE A 163 2.45 10.21 1.13
C ILE A 163 3.75 9.52 0.75
N GLY A 164 4.47 10.04 -0.24
CA GLY A 164 5.76 9.54 -0.70
C GLY A 164 6.89 10.49 -0.36
N TYR A 165 7.99 9.96 0.17
CA TYR A 165 9.22 10.70 0.43
C TYR A 165 10.25 10.35 -0.63
N SER A 166 10.57 11.33 -1.49
CA SER A 166 11.43 11.15 -2.65
C SER A 166 12.78 11.85 -2.51
N THR A 167 13.84 11.22 -3.01
CA THR A 167 15.21 11.77 -3.04
C THR A 167 15.47 12.68 -4.26
N SER A 168 14.67 12.57 -5.31
CA SER A 168 14.84 13.30 -6.58
C SER A 168 13.51 13.52 -7.30
N GLU A 169 13.54 14.28 -8.39
CA GLU A 169 12.35 14.57 -9.21
C GLU A 169 12.23 13.59 -10.38
N GLY A 170 10.99 13.37 -10.84
CA GLY A 170 10.69 12.58 -12.03
C GLY A 170 9.45 11.70 -11.87
N GLU A 171 9.28 10.77 -12.81
CA GLU A 171 8.16 9.83 -12.79
C GLU A 171 8.45 8.60 -11.92
N GLU A 172 7.42 8.13 -11.23
CA GLU A 172 7.45 6.96 -10.36
C GLU A 172 6.31 5.99 -10.74
N LEU A 173 6.65 4.71 -10.94
CA LEU A 173 5.70 3.62 -11.19
C LEU A 173 5.50 2.81 -9.91
N LEU A 174 4.74 3.37 -8.98
CA LEU A 174 4.60 2.89 -7.60
C LEU A 174 3.15 2.51 -7.29
N GLY A 175 2.84 1.23 -7.17
CA GLY A 175 1.46 0.77 -6.98
C GLY A 175 1.15 0.15 -5.63
N MET A 176 -0.15 0.12 -5.30
CA MET A 176 -0.71 -0.65 -4.20
C MET A 176 -1.22 -2.00 -4.70
N LEU A 177 -0.85 -3.07 -3.98
CA LEU A 177 -1.43 -4.38 -4.14
C LEU A 177 -2.61 -4.54 -3.19
N GLY A 178 -3.77 -4.85 -3.75
CA GLY A 178 -4.98 -5.01 -2.97
C GLY A 178 -6.10 -5.73 -3.70
N TYR A 179 -7.18 -5.95 -2.97
CA TYR A 179 -8.46 -6.41 -3.50
C TYR A 179 -9.55 -5.40 -3.17
N VAL A 180 -10.49 -5.22 -4.10
CA VAL A 180 -11.71 -4.45 -3.92
C VAL A 180 -12.88 -5.43 -3.86
N ALA A 181 -13.72 -5.28 -2.85
CA ALA A 181 -15.04 -5.87 -2.78
C ALA A 181 -16.09 -4.81 -3.11
N GLU A 182 -17.00 -5.14 -4.03
CA GLU A 182 -18.08 -4.25 -4.48
C GLU A 182 -19.32 -5.07 -4.89
N PRO A 183 -20.54 -4.50 -4.85
CA PRO A 183 -21.75 -5.19 -5.32
C PRO A 183 -21.66 -5.57 -6.81
N GLN A 184 -22.15 -6.76 -7.16
CA GLN A 184 -22.21 -7.19 -8.56
C GLN A 184 -23.14 -6.29 -9.37
N GLY A 185 -22.66 -5.74 -10.49
CA GLY A 185 -23.46 -4.94 -11.43
C GLY A 185 -23.22 -3.42 -11.39
N PHE A 186 -22.33 -2.91 -10.52
CA PHE A 186 -21.97 -1.48 -10.44
C PHE A 186 -20.83 -1.05 -11.39
N LEU A 187 -20.49 -1.85 -12.40
CA LEU A 187 -19.46 -1.52 -13.41
C LEU A 187 -19.92 -0.50 -14.48
N SER A 188 -20.86 0.39 -14.14
CA SER A 188 -21.37 1.43 -15.04
C SER A 188 -21.41 2.77 -14.34
N ARG A 189 -20.23 3.35 -14.12
CA ARG A 189 -20.08 4.80 -14.07
C ARG A 189 -19.10 5.18 -15.16
N GLU A 190 -19.62 5.37 -16.36
CA GLU A 190 -18.96 6.22 -17.34
C GLU A 190 -18.76 7.60 -16.68
N PRO A 191 -17.59 8.24 -16.85
CA PRO A 191 -17.44 9.62 -16.45
C PRO A 191 -18.38 10.51 -17.30
N PRO A 192 -18.89 11.63 -16.74
CA PRO A 192 -19.69 12.60 -17.51
C PRO A 192 -18.90 13.23 -18.66
#